data_AF-A0A562NPY0-F1
#
_entry.id   AF-A0A562NPY0-F1
#
_cell.length_a   1.000
_cell.length_b   1.000
_cell.length_c   1.000
_cell.angle_alpha   90.00
_cell.angle_beta   90.00
_cell.angle_gamma   90.00
#
_symmetry.space_group_name_H-M   'P 1'
#
loop_
_entity.id
_entity.type
_entity.pdbx_description
1 polymer ?
#
loop_
_entity_poly.entity_id
_entity_poly.type
_entity_poly.pdbx_seq_one_letter_code
_entity_poly.pdbx_strand_id
1 'polypeptide(L)'
;MCEPTGGHEGLLLEECLRAGIACHRADTLKLKSYIRSYGTHGKSDAIDAAMLRAYGRERWEKLALWQAPDPDEMRLRTLVRRRQELIAIRGAEKNRAKAPFRPRARRLL
;
A
#
# COMPACT_ATOMS: atom_id res chain seq x y z
N MET A 1 3.85 8.78 13.48
CA MET A 1 4.34 7.68 12.62
C MET A 1 3.17 6.78 12.27
N CYS A 2 3.10 6.30 11.04
CA CYS A 2 2.10 5.32 10.60
C CYS A 2 2.76 4.19 9.79
N GLU A 3 2.11 3.04 9.70
CA GLU A 3 2.54 1.97 8.79
C GLU A 3 1.77 2.03 7.45
N PRO A 4 2.34 1.47 6.36
CA PRO A 4 1.63 1.29 5.11
C PRO A 4 0.41 0.38 5.25
N THR A 5 -0.77 0.86 4.83
CA THR A 5 -2.06 0.16 4.93
C THR A 5 -2.70 0.06 3.53
N GLY A 6 -1.94 -0.43 2.55
CA GLY A 6 -2.42 -0.60 1.18
C GLY A 6 -2.72 0.71 0.44
N GLY A 7 -2.18 1.84 0.90
CA GLY A 7 -2.38 3.18 0.33
C GLY A 7 -3.34 4.06 1.12
N HIS A 8 -4.13 3.51 2.04
CA HIS A 8 -5.05 4.29 2.89
C HIS A 8 -4.30 5.27 3.81
N GLU A 9 -3.05 4.97 4.16
CA GLU A 9 -2.19 5.86 4.94
C GLU A 9 -1.84 7.17 4.20
N GLY A 10 -2.01 7.22 2.88
CA GLY A 10 -1.71 8.39 2.06
C GLY A 10 -2.49 9.62 2.51
N LEU A 11 -3.81 9.47 2.71
CA LEU A 11 -4.66 10.57 3.19
C LEU A 11 -4.18 11.09 4.55
N LEU A 12 -3.88 10.20 5.51
CA LEU A 12 -3.37 10.60 6.81
C LEU A 12 -2.07 11.41 6.69
N LEU A 13 -1.13 10.95 5.88
CA LEU A 13 0.17 11.60 5.68
C LEU A 13 0.02 12.98 5.02
N GLU A 14 -0.84 13.09 4.02
CA GLU A 14 -1.15 14.35 3.36
C GLU A 14 -1.80 15.37 4.30
N GLU A 15 -2.77 14.95 5.11
CA GLU A 15 -3.41 15.81 6.11
C GLU A 15 -2.43 16.26 7.21
N CYS A 16 -1.57 15.35 7.69
CA CYS A 16 -0.52 15.71 8.64
C CYS A 16 0.44 16.75 8.05
N LEU A 17 0.88 16.56 6.80
CA LEU A 17 1.75 17.53 6.13
C LEU A 17 1.06 18.89 6.00
N ARG A 18 -0.22 18.92 5.60
CA ARG A 18 -1.02 20.16 5.48
C ARG A 18 -1.17 20.87 6.83
N ALA A 19 -1.29 20.12 7.91
CA ALA A 19 -1.37 20.64 9.27
C ALA A 19 0.00 21.00 9.89
N GLY A 20 1.12 20.81 9.17
CA GLY A 20 2.47 21.04 9.69
C GLY A 20 2.92 20.01 10.74
N ILE A 21 2.26 18.86 10.81
CA ILE A 21 2.57 17.78 11.75
C ILE A 21 3.61 16.86 11.12
N ALA A 22 4.81 16.86 11.71
CA ALA A 22 5.90 15.97 11.32
C ALA A 22 5.48 14.49 11.50
N CYS A 23 5.55 13.72 10.41
CA CYS A 23 5.18 12.31 10.39
C CYS A 23 6.24 11.48 9.66
N HIS A 24 6.43 10.24 10.12
CA HIS A 24 7.18 9.20 9.40
C HIS A 24 6.22 8.15 8.87
N ARG A 25 6.51 7.62 7.68
CA ARG A 25 5.90 6.40 7.15
C ARG A 25 6.86 5.24 7.37
N ALA A 26 6.43 4.22 8.10
CA ALA A 26 7.25 3.06 8.43
C ALA A 26 7.59 2.23 7.19
N ASP A 27 8.81 1.70 7.17
CA ASP A 27 9.15 0.56 6.32
C ASP A 27 8.61 -0.70 7.02
N THR A 28 7.66 -1.41 6.38
CA THR A 28 7.00 -2.57 6.97
C THR A 28 7.95 -3.71 7.27
N LEU A 29 9.01 -3.88 6.47
CA LEU A 29 10.01 -4.92 6.69
C LEU A 29 10.84 -4.59 7.93
N LYS A 30 11.30 -3.34 8.05
CA LYS A 30 12.08 -2.89 9.21
C LYS A 30 11.26 -2.92 10.50
N LEU A 31 10.00 -2.49 10.44
CA LEU A 31 9.09 -2.53 11.59
C LEU A 31 8.83 -3.96 12.04
N LYS A 32 8.58 -4.89 11.13
CA LYS A 32 8.37 -6.31 11.46
C LYS A 32 9.63 -6.94 12.07
N SER A 33 10.81 -6.63 11.54
CA SER A 33 12.07 -7.10 12.12
C SER A 33 12.29 -6.55 13.52
N TYR A 34 11.93 -5.29 13.77
CA TYR A 34 11.94 -4.70 15.10
C TYR A 34 10.96 -5.39 16.05
N ILE A 35 9.71 -5.59 15.65
CA ILE A 35 8.72 -6.30 16.48
C ILE A 35 9.22 -7.71 16.83
N ARG A 36 9.77 -8.43 15.85
CA ARG A 36 10.30 -9.78 16.03
C ARG A 36 11.45 -9.84 17.03
N SER A 37 12.29 -8.80 17.14
CA SER A 37 13.42 -8.82 18.08
C SER A 37 12.99 -8.80 19.56
N TYR A 38 11.76 -8.41 19.86
CA TYR A 38 11.21 -8.45 21.23
C TYR A 38 10.63 -9.81 21.63
N GLY A 39 10.64 -10.81 20.73
CA GLY A 39 10.10 -12.15 21.02
C GLY A 39 8.59 -12.15 21.29
N THR A 40 7.87 -11.11 20.88
CA THR A 40 6.43 -10.99 21.15
C THR A 40 5.65 -12.07 20.39
N HIS A 41 4.99 -12.96 21.14
CA HIS A 41 4.10 -13.97 20.61
C HIS A 41 2.64 -13.56 20.83
N GLY A 42 1.96 -13.17 19.74
CA GLY A 42 0.59 -12.70 19.74
C GLY A 42 0.45 -11.40 18.95
N LYS A 43 -0.48 -11.39 17.98
CA LYS A 43 -0.77 -10.21 17.16
C LYS A 43 -2.13 -9.66 17.56
N SER A 44 -2.14 -8.47 18.15
CA SER A 44 -3.35 -7.67 18.34
C SER A 44 -3.08 -6.24 17.93
N ASP A 45 -4.12 -5.52 17.51
CA ASP A 45 -3.99 -4.13 17.06
C ASP A 45 -3.37 -3.23 18.14
N ALA A 46 -3.68 -3.49 19.41
CA ALA A 46 -3.10 -2.75 20.54
C ALA A 46 -1.59 -2.99 20.69
N ILE A 47 -1.12 -4.23 20.50
CA ILE A 47 0.30 -4.57 20.54
C ILE A 47 1.02 -3.93 19.34
N ASP A 48 0.45 -4.05 18.14
CA ASP A 48 1.04 -3.50 16.92
C ASP A 48 1.17 -1.96 17.02
N ALA A 49 0.14 -1.27 17.53
CA ALA A 49 0.19 0.18 17.77
C ALA A 49 1.23 0.58 18.82
N ALA A 50 1.35 -0.18 19.93
CA ALA A 50 2.35 0.08 20.96
C ALA A 50 3.78 -0.10 20.40
N MET A 51 4.01 -1.14 19.61
CA MET A 51 5.31 -1.38 18.97
C MET A 51 5.65 -0.34 17.90
N LEU A 52 4.67 0.11 17.12
CA LEU A 52 4.86 1.19 16.16
C LEU A 52 5.23 2.51 16.87
N ARG A 53 4.59 2.81 17.99
CA ARG A 53 4.94 3.97 18.83
C ARG A 53 6.36 3.86 19.38
N ALA A 54 6.73 2.69 19.91
CA ALA A 54 8.08 2.44 20.44
C ALA A 54 9.15 2.59 19.35
N TYR A 55 8.93 1.95 18.20
CA TYR A 55 9.79 2.05 17.01
C TYR A 55 10.00 3.49 16.58
N GLY A 56 8.90 4.25 16.47
CA GLY A 56 8.93 5.66 16.08
C GLY A 56 9.65 6.55 17.07
N ARG A 57 9.48 6.33 18.38
CA ARG A 57 10.20 7.08 19.42
C ARG A 57 11.70 6.80 19.39
N GLU A 58 12.09 5.54 19.30
CA GLU A 58 13.50 5.14 19.33
C GLU A 58 14.27 5.60 18.10
N ARG A 59 13.62 5.62 16.92
CA ARG A 59 14.28 5.91 15.64
C ARG A 59 13.95 7.28 15.07
N TRP A 60 13.22 8.12 15.80
CA TRP A 60 12.71 9.40 15.32
C TRP A 60 13.74 10.21 14.53
N GLU A 61 14.91 10.44 15.13
CA GLU A 61 16.00 11.25 14.53
C GLU A 61 16.64 10.62 13.29
N LYS A 62 16.54 9.29 13.14
CA LYS A 62 17.16 8.54 12.03
C LYS A 62 16.19 8.24 10.90
N LEU A 63 14.89 8.37 11.15
CA LEU A 63 13.87 8.13 10.15
C LEU A 63 13.69 9.39 9.31
N ALA A 64 13.58 9.21 8.00
CA ALA A 64 13.21 10.31 7.13
C ALA A 64 11.79 10.76 7.48
N LEU A 65 11.59 12.06 7.66
CA LEU A 65 10.25 12.63 7.66
C LEU A 65 9.60 12.36 6.31
N TRP A 66 8.32 12.02 6.36
CA TRP A 66 7.54 11.87 5.16
C TRP A 66 7.41 13.23 4.47
N GLN A 67 7.62 13.22 3.17
CA GLN A 67 7.39 14.35 2.29
C GLN A 67 6.44 13.90 1.20
N ALA A 68 5.65 14.84 0.68
CA ALA A 68 4.81 14.57 -0.47
C ALA A 68 5.71 14.07 -1.62
N PRO A 69 5.31 12.99 -2.30
CA PRO A 69 6.04 12.53 -3.48
C PRO A 69 5.99 13.61 -4.56
N ASP A 70 7.01 13.60 -5.43
CA ASP A 70 7.07 14.52 -6.55
C ASP A 70 5.81 14.39 -7.45
N PRO A 71 5.15 15.49 -7.84
CA PRO A 71 3.93 15.43 -8.65
C PRO A 71 4.11 14.72 -10.00
N ASP A 72 5.27 14.90 -10.65
CA ASP A 72 5.57 14.25 -11.92
C ASP A 72 5.86 12.76 -11.72
N GLU A 73 6.54 12.38 -10.64
CA GLU A 73 6.71 10.99 -10.23
C GLU A 73 5.36 10.30 -10.00
N MET A 74 4.43 10.98 -9.31
CA MET A 74 3.07 10.47 -9.08
C MET A 74 2.29 10.32 -10.38
N ARG A 75 2.39 11.30 -11.28
CA ARG A 75 1.77 11.24 -12.61
C ARG A 75 2.33 10.08 -13.43
N LEU A 76 3.65 9.91 -13.45
CA LEU A 76 4.31 8.82 -14.16
C LEU A 76 3.87 7.46 -13.62
N ARG A 77 3.86 7.26 -12.30
CA ARG A 77 3.37 6.02 -11.66
C ARG A 77 1.93 5.70 -12.06
N THR A 78 1.07 6.73 -12.09
CA THR A 78 -0.33 6.59 -12.49
C THR A 78 -0.45 6.14 -13.95
N LEU A 79 0.31 6.75 -14.85
CA LEU A 79 0.33 6.38 -16.28
C LEU A 79 0.87 4.95 -16.49
N VAL A 80 1.93 4.57 -15.78
CA VAL A 80 2.52 3.22 -15.84
C VAL A 80 1.51 2.17 -15.37
N ARG A 81 0.86 2.39 -14.23
CA ARG A 81 -0.20 1.50 -13.72
C ARG A 81 -1.34 1.39 -14.71
N ARG A 82 -1.81 2.51 -15.26
CA ARG A 82 -2.89 2.53 -16.24
C ARG A 82 -2.53 1.75 -17.51
N ARG A 83 -1.29 1.89 -17.99
CA ARG A 83 -0.79 1.12 -19.12
C ARG A 83 -0.83 -0.38 -18.84
N GLN A 84 -0.41 -0.82 -17.65
CA GLN A 84 -0.43 -2.24 -17.27
C GLN A 84 -1.86 -2.80 -17.25
N GLU A 85 -2.81 -2.05 -16.69
CA GLU A 85 -4.25 -2.41 -16.71
C GLU A 85 -4.77 -2.59 -18.14
N LEU A 86 -4.47 -1.65 -19.03
CA LEU A 86 -4.89 -1.72 -20.44
C LEU A 86 -4.27 -2.91 -21.18
N ILE A 87 -3.00 -3.23 -20.88
CA ILE A 87 -2.35 -4.43 -21.43
C ILE A 87 -3.04 -5.70 -20.96
N ALA A 88 -3.41 -5.78 -19.67
CA ALA A 88 -4.14 -6.91 -19.12
C ALA A 88 -5.52 -7.08 -19.76
N ILE A 89 -6.28 -5.98 -19.91
CA ILE A 89 -7.57 -5.96 -20.59
C ILE A 89 -7.42 -6.46 -22.03
N ARG A 90 -6.46 -5.90 -22.78
CA ARG A 90 -6.18 -6.32 -24.16
C ARG A 90 -5.84 -7.82 -24.25
N GLY A 91 -5.10 -8.35 -23.28
CA GLY A 91 -4.80 -9.78 -23.19
C GLY A 91 -6.07 -10.61 -22.94
N ALA A 92 -6.90 -10.19 -21.99
CA ALA A 92 -8.17 -10.83 -21.67
C ALA A 92 -9.11 -10.88 -22.89
N GLU A 93 -9.23 -9.79 -23.65
CA GLU A 93 -10.06 -9.76 -24.86
C GLU A 93 -9.52 -10.67 -25.96
N LYS A 94 -8.20 -10.68 -26.18
CA LYS A 94 -7.57 -11.62 -27.14
C LYS A 94 -7.84 -13.08 -26.76
N ASN A 95 -7.80 -13.41 -25.47
CA ASN A 95 -8.09 -14.75 -24.98
C ASN A 95 -9.57 -15.11 -25.16
N ARG A 96 -10.50 -14.18 -24.89
CA ARG A 96 -11.94 -14.37 -25.13
C ARG A 96 -12.25 -14.60 -26.61
N ALA A 97 -11.64 -13.83 -27.51
CA ALA A 97 -11.84 -13.97 -28.95
C ALA A 97 -11.37 -15.33 -29.50
N LYS A 98 -10.34 -15.92 -28.87
CA LYS A 98 -9.84 -17.26 -29.22
C LYS A 98 -10.56 -18.40 -28.52
N ALA A 99 -11.36 -18.11 -27.49
CA ALA A 99 -12.10 -19.13 -26.78
C ALA A 99 -13.15 -19.73 -27.73
N PRO A 100 -13.27 -21.07 -27.83
CA PRO A 100 -14.28 -21.70 -28.65
C PRO A 100 -15.66 -21.20 -28.23
N PHE A 101 -16.53 -20.95 -29.23
CA PHE A 101 -17.91 -20.51 -29.03
C PHE A 101 -18.56 -21.40 -27.96
N ARG A 102 -18.83 -20.84 -26.78
CA ARG A 102 -19.66 -21.51 -25.77
C ARG A 102 -21.07 -21.03 -26.05
N PRO A 103 -21.96 -21.86 -26.64
CA PRO A 103 -23.36 -21.46 -26.74
C PRO A 103 -23.82 -21.17 -25.32
N ARG A 104 -24.48 -20.03 -25.10
CA ARG A 104 -25.26 -19.86 -23.86
C ARG A 104 -26.17 -21.07 -23.77
N ALA A 105 -25.94 -21.95 -22.79
CA ALA A 105 -26.84 -23.04 -22.51
C ALA A 105 -28.21 -22.41 -22.25
N ARG A 106 -29.08 -22.50 -23.24
CA ARG A 106 -30.45 -22.02 -23.19
C ARG A 106 -31.15 -23.00 -22.27
N ARG A 107 -31.27 -22.65 -20.99
CA ARG A 107 -32.18 -23.35 -20.07
C ARG A 107 -33.48 -22.56 -20.10
N LEU A 108 -34.49 -23.12 -20.77
CA LEU A 108 -35.92 -22.77 -20.85
C LEU A 108 -36.45 -23.68 -21.98
N LEU A 109 -37.27 -24.71 -21.79
CA LEU A 109 -38.17 -25.11 -20.70
C LEU A 109 -37.95 -26.61 -20.39
#